data_AF-A0AA85FLG4-F1
#
_entry.id   AF-A0AA85FLG4-F1
#
_cell.length_a   1.000
_cell.length_b   1.000
_cell.length_c   1.000
_cell.angle_alpha   90.00
_cell.angle_beta   90.00
_cell.angle_gamma   90.00
#
_symmetry.space_group_name_H-M   'P 1'
#
loop_
_entity.id
_entity.type
_entity.pdbx_description
1 polymer ?
#
loop_
_entity_poly.entity_id
_entity_poly.type
_entity_poly.pdbx_seq_one_letter_code
_entity_poly.pdbx_strand_id
1 'polypeptide(L)'
;MNKVMEGVFTAVDQVICVSHTTKENVVLRAKYDPDRVFVIPNAVDASAFLPDPSCRDPNYITIVVVSRLVYRKGLDLLVAIIPSLCSLFPELRFLIGGDGPKRLELEEIREQYQLHSRVNLLGSLQPHEVRPLLIQGDIFLNTSLTEAFCIAILEAVSCGLMVISTAVGGLPEVLPEHFIRLAPANASELATIVADSIIQVRQQREDSKLTAHEQKPMDNLTSNKLDICTSPPNPLCRFSLIADSSTHFDGTEFNCNSLTDHCWHMHKWIRSMYCWPLVAKRTEKVYSAAMSKPPVSLQDRISRLYQLGPLTGKMTCFAAILHWLLLQFISWLRPEQMIDIMPSLETPIEDFSDSECEDLSVDSHK
;
A
#
# COMPACT_ATOMS: atom_id res chain seq x y z
N MET A 1 17.08 -6.39 -20.62
CA MET A 1 16.48 -5.56 -19.55
C MET A 1 17.44 -5.37 -18.37
N ASN A 2 17.99 -6.44 -17.79
CA ASN A 2 18.89 -6.33 -16.60
C ASN A 2 20.13 -5.45 -16.80
N LYS A 3 20.81 -5.52 -17.95
CA LYS A 3 22.01 -4.70 -18.22
C LYS A 3 21.74 -3.19 -18.25
N VAL A 4 20.56 -2.77 -18.71
CA VAL A 4 20.18 -1.35 -18.69
C VAL A 4 20.00 -0.90 -17.25
N MET A 5 19.35 -1.74 -16.43
CA MET A 5 19.16 -1.49 -15.01
C MET A 5 20.49 -1.44 -14.25
N GLU A 6 21.38 -2.42 -14.45
CA GLU A 6 22.75 -2.41 -13.92
C GLU A 6 23.49 -1.11 -14.31
N GLY A 7 23.39 -0.68 -15.57
CA GLY A 7 24.01 0.55 -16.06
C GLY A 7 23.44 1.82 -15.42
N VAL A 8 22.12 1.92 -15.28
CA VAL A 8 21.46 3.06 -14.63
C VAL A 8 21.85 3.14 -13.15
N PHE A 9 21.76 2.03 -12.41
CA PHE A 9 22.11 2.02 -10.99
C PHE A 9 23.60 2.26 -10.75
N THR A 10 24.48 1.93 -11.70
CA THR A 10 25.91 2.26 -11.59
C THR A 10 26.16 3.77 -11.49
N ALA A 11 25.27 4.60 -12.04
CA ALA A 11 25.37 6.05 -11.96
C ALA A 11 24.79 6.64 -10.67
N VAL A 12 24.24 5.83 -9.77
CA VAL A 12 23.57 6.25 -8.54
C VAL A 12 24.48 5.97 -7.34
N ASP A 13 24.54 6.89 -6.38
CA ASP A 13 25.34 6.74 -5.14
C ASP A 13 24.65 5.96 -4.04
N GLN A 14 23.34 6.21 -3.89
CA GLN A 14 22.44 5.61 -2.91
C GLN A 14 21.07 5.41 -3.55
N VAL A 15 20.39 4.31 -3.25
CA VAL A 15 19.06 3.99 -3.78
C VAL A 15 18.05 3.93 -2.63
N ILE A 16 16.90 4.56 -2.81
CA ILE A 16 15.78 4.45 -1.88
C ILE A 16 14.66 3.67 -2.56
N CYS A 17 14.17 2.64 -1.90
CA CYS A 17 13.10 1.76 -2.35
C CYS A 17 11.84 1.93 -1.48
N VAL A 18 10.68 1.61 -2.02
CA VAL A 18 9.40 1.69 -1.28
C VAL A 18 9.08 0.43 -0.46
N SER A 19 9.83 -0.65 -0.69
CA SER A 19 9.66 -1.94 -0.01
C SER A 19 10.98 -2.71 0.06
N HIS A 20 11.09 -3.61 1.02
CA HIS A 20 12.22 -4.51 1.18
C HIS A 20 12.36 -5.45 -0.02
N THR A 21 11.24 -5.94 -0.55
CA THR A 21 11.22 -6.73 -1.79
C THR A 21 11.78 -5.94 -2.98
N THR A 22 11.50 -4.64 -3.06
CA THR A 22 12.11 -3.79 -4.10
C THR A 22 13.62 -3.62 -3.86
N LYS A 23 14.04 -3.44 -2.60
CA LYS A 23 15.46 -3.41 -2.23
C LYS A 23 16.19 -4.71 -2.63
N GLU A 24 15.62 -5.86 -2.32
CA GLU A 24 16.18 -7.17 -2.71
C GLU A 24 16.29 -7.30 -4.23
N ASN A 25 15.26 -6.87 -4.97
CA ASN A 25 15.30 -6.87 -6.43
C ASN A 25 16.42 -5.97 -6.98
N VAL A 26 16.66 -4.80 -6.40
CA VAL A 26 17.77 -3.91 -6.78
C VAL A 26 19.11 -4.58 -6.49
N VAL A 27 19.29 -5.13 -5.28
CA VAL A 27 20.54 -5.81 -4.87
C VAL A 27 20.84 -7.00 -5.79
N LEU A 28 19.86 -7.87 -6.03
CA LEU A 28 20.06 -9.11 -6.78
C LEU A 28 20.14 -8.88 -8.29
N ARG A 29 19.23 -8.07 -8.85
CA ARG A 29 19.11 -7.92 -10.31
C ARG A 29 19.98 -6.80 -10.87
N ALA A 30 20.28 -5.76 -10.09
CA ALA A 30 21.18 -4.69 -10.48
C ALA A 30 22.59 -4.85 -9.91
N LYS A 31 22.84 -5.91 -9.11
CA LYS A 31 24.12 -6.20 -8.44
C LYS A 31 24.64 -4.99 -7.65
N TYR A 32 23.70 -4.33 -6.98
CA TYR A 32 23.98 -3.12 -6.23
C TYR A 32 24.32 -3.46 -4.78
N ASP A 33 25.17 -2.64 -4.17
CA ASP A 33 25.61 -2.83 -2.79
C ASP A 33 24.43 -2.72 -1.82
N PRO A 34 24.09 -3.77 -1.05
CA PRO A 34 22.93 -3.78 -0.14
C PRO A 34 23.00 -2.72 0.95
N ASP A 35 24.22 -2.29 1.32
CA ASP A 35 24.41 -1.22 2.28
C ASP A 35 23.97 0.13 1.70
N ARG A 36 24.04 0.30 0.37
CA ARG A 36 23.67 1.54 -0.32
C ARG A 36 22.22 1.57 -0.81
N VAL A 37 21.42 0.58 -0.41
CA VAL A 37 19.98 0.54 -0.69
C VAL A 37 19.20 0.68 0.61
N PHE A 38 18.33 1.69 0.67
CA PHE A 38 17.48 1.98 1.82
C PHE A 38 16.01 1.75 1.46
N VAL A 39 15.16 1.66 2.48
CA VAL A 39 13.72 1.46 2.32
C VAL A 39 12.97 2.56 3.07
N ILE A 40 12.07 3.24 2.37
CA ILE A 40 11.10 4.18 2.94
C ILE A 40 9.72 3.77 2.40
N PRO A 41 8.82 3.24 3.22
CA PRO A 41 7.47 2.91 2.77
C PRO A 41 6.69 4.17 2.39
N ASN A 42 5.71 4.04 1.48
CA ASN A 42 4.84 5.16 1.15
C ASN A 42 3.93 5.51 2.33
N ALA A 43 3.61 6.80 2.47
CA ALA A 43 2.59 7.27 3.39
C ALA A 43 1.19 7.20 2.76
N VAL A 44 0.18 7.07 3.61
CA VAL A 44 -1.24 7.23 3.26
C VAL A 44 -1.87 8.27 4.18
N ASP A 45 -2.70 9.14 3.60
CA ASP A 45 -3.53 10.04 4.39
C ASP A 45 -4.76 9.28 4.90
N ALA A 46 -4.63 8.61 6.04
CA ALA A 46 -5.72 7.86 6.63
C ALA A 46 -6.94 8.74 6.91
N SER A 47 -6.77 10.05 7.20
CA SER A 47 -7.90 10.96 7.47
C SER A 47 -8.84 11.12 6.27
N ALA A 48 -8.30 10.97 5.05
CA ALA A 48 -9.08 10.97 3.82
C ALA A 48 -9.85 9.65 3.57
N PHE A 49 -9.60 8.60 4.36
CA PHE A 49 -10.14 7.25 4.20
C PHE A 49 -10.77 6.71 5.50
N LEU A 50 -11.72 7.48 6.05
CA LEU A 50 -12.48 7.07 7.24
C LEU A 50 -13.47 5.94 6.90
N PRO A 51 -13.57 4.87 7.73
CA PRO A 51 -14.53 3.81 7.53
C PRO A 51 -15.96 4.30 7.76
N ASP A 52 -16.90 3.80 6.97
CA ASP A 52 -18.34 4.00 7.20
C ASP A 52 -19.10 2.74 6.79
N PRO A 53 -19.23 1.75 7.70
CA PRO A 53 -19.91 0.49 7.40
C PRO A 53 -21.41 0.66 7.10
N SER A 54 -22.02 1.80 7.46
CA SER A 54 -23.44 2.05 7.20
C SER A 54 -23.75 2.26 5.71
N CYS A 55 -22.73 2.61 4.92
CA CYS A 55 -22.82 2.74 3.46
C CYS A 55 -22.86 1.40 2.73
N ARG A 56 -22.64 0.27 3.41
CA ARG A 56 -22.65 -1.06 2.80
C ARG A 56 -24.08 -1.54 2.55
N ASP A 57 -24.30 -2.14 1.40
CA ASP A 57 -25.60 -2.73 1.07
C ASP A 57 -25.83 -4.02 1.90
N PRO A 58 -26.90 -4.11 2.71
CA PRO A 58 -27.14 -5.27 3.54
C PRO A 58 -27.60 -6.52 2.76
N ASN A 59 -28.08 -6.34 1.52
CA ASN A 59 -28.60 -7.42 0.68
C ASN A 59 -27.53 -8.03 -0.23
N TYR A 60 -26.48 -7.27 -0.56
CA TYR A 60 -25.41 -7.68 -1.45
C TYR A 60 -24.08 -7.75 -0.71
N ILE A 61 -23.24 -8.70 -1.11
CA ILE A 61 -21.81 -8.68 -0.75
C ILE A 61 -21.11 -7.96 -1.89
N THR A 62 -20.46 -6.84 -1.57
CA THR A 62 -19.85 -5.97 -2.57
C THR A 62 -18.34 -6.13 -2.58
N ILE A 63 -17.80 -6.62 -3.70
CA ILE A 63 -16.36 -6.63 -3.99
C ILE A 63 -16.00 -5.36 -4.74
N VAL A 64 -15.06 -4.59 -4.21
CA VAL A 64 -14.55 -3.37 -4.83
C VAL A 64 -13.19 -3.64 -5.44
N VAL A 65 -13.00 -3.19 -6.68
CA VAL A 65 -11.71 -3.22 -7.39
C VAL A 65 -11.42 -1.79 -7.84
N VAL A 66 -10.28 -1.24 -7.42
CA VAL A 66 -9.82 0.09 -7.88
C VAL A 66 -8.42 -0.04 -8.47
N SER A 67 -8.31 0.02 -9.80
CA SER A 67 -7.02 -0.01 -10.48
C SER A 67 -7.11 0.40 -11.96
N ARG A 68 -5.97 0.71 -12.59
CA ARG A 68 -5.91 0.82 -14.05
C ARG A 68 -6.20 -0.53 -14.70
N LEU A 69 -7.00 -0.54 -15.76
CA LEU A 69 -7.42 -1.77 -16.45
C LEU A 69 -6.35 -2.21 -17.48
N VAL A 70 -5.20 -2.68 -16.98
CA VAL A 70 -4.03 -3.11 -17.77
C VAL A 70 -3.52 -4.48 -17.35
N TYR A 71 -2.82 -5.18 -18.25
CA TYR A 71 -2.28 -6.53 -18.00
C TYR A 71 -1.51 -6.68 -16.68
N ARG A 72 -0.67 -5.71 -16.30
CA ARG A 72 0.12 -5.78 -15.05
C ARG A 72 -0.74 -5.78 -13.78
N LYS A 73 -1.98 -5.29 -13.86
CA LYS A 73 -2.97 -5.31 -12.77
C LYS A 73 -3.77 -6.63 -12.75
N GLY A 74 -3.43 -7.58 -13.62
CA GLY A 74 -3.96 -8.93 -13.67
C GLY A 74 -5.45 -8.99 -13.97
N LEU A 75 -5.94 -8.12 -14.84
CA LEU A 75 -7.35 -8.11 -15.23
C LEU A 75 -7.79 -9.43 -15.87
N ASP A 76 -6.87 -10.18 -16.48
CA ASP A 76 -7.12 -11.52 -17.01
C ASP A 76 -7.59 -12.48 -15.90
N LEU A 77 -7.01 -12.36 -14.70
CA LEU A 77 -7.44 -13.12 -13.53
C LEU A 77 -8.83 -12.67 -13.09
N LEU A 78 -9.07 -11.35 -13.04
CA LEU A 78 -10.36 -10.79 -12.64
C LEU A 78 -11.49 -11.24 -13.60
N VAL A 79 -11.25 -11.15 -14.91
CA VAL A 79 -12.18 -11.60 -15.97
C VAL A 79 -12.48 -13.09 -15.84
N ALA A 80 -11.48 -13.91 -15.51
CA ALA A 80 -11.66 -15.35 -15.35
C ALA A 80 -12.51 -15.74 -14.14
N ILE A 81 -12.40 -15.02 -13.02
CA ILE A 81 -13.09 -15.39 -11.77
C ILE A 81 -14.50 -14.82 -11.64
N ILE A 82 -14.77 -13.63 -12.21
CA ILE A 82 -16.05 -12.92 -12.05
C ILE A 82 -17.26 -13.80 -12.42
N PRO A 83 -17.32 -14.45 -13.61
CA PRO A 83 -18.49 -15.23 -14.00
C PRO A 83 -18.74 -16.43 -13.08
N SER A 84 -17.66 -17.13 -12.68
CA SER A 84 -17.74 -18.28 -11.80
C SER A 84 -18.25 -17.90 -10.41
N LEU A 85 -17.69 -16.84 -9.82
CA LEU A 85 -18.12 -16.35 -8.50
C LEU A 85 -19.55 -15.83 -8.52
N CYS A 86 -19.94 -15.08 -9.55
CA CYS A 86 -21.32 -14.61 -9.70
C CYS A 86 -22.30 -15.79 -9.92
N SER A 87 -21.88 -16.88 -10.55
CA SER A 87 -22.72 -18.07 -10.66
C SER A 87 -22.92 -18.78 -9.32
N LEU A 88 -21.91 -18.77 -8.45
CA LEU A 88 -21.94 -19.43 -7.14
C LEU A 88 -22.67 -18.60 -6.08
N PHE A 89 -22.56 -17.27 -6.15
CA PHE A 89 -23.11 -16.34 -5.17
C PHE A 89 -24.08 -15.35 -5.85
N PRO A 90 -25.39 -15.61 -5.81
CA PRO A 90 -26.40 -14.75 -6.42
C PRO A 90 -26.41 -13.31 -5.88
N GLU A 91 -26.08 -13.13 -4.60
CA GLU A 91 -26.00 -11.85 -3.87
C GLU A 91 -24.67 -11.09 -4.09
N LEU A 92 -23.79 -11.58 -4.95
CA LEU A 92 -22.49 -10.96 -5.20
C LEU A 92 -22.60 -9.80 -6.20
N ARG A 93 -21.95 -8.69 -5.86
CA ARG A 93 -21.78 -7.52 -6.76
C ARG A 93 -20.32 -7.09 -6.81
N PHE A 94 -19.88 -6.67 -7.99
CA PHE A 94 -18.58 -6.05 -8.24
C PHE A 94 -18.76 -4.58 -8.56
N LEU A 95 -18.02 -3.72 -7.87
CA LEU A 95 -17.84 -2.31 -8.24
C LEU A 95 -16.39 -2.12 -8.71
N ILE A 96 -16.21 -1.81 -9.99
CA ILE A 96 -14.91 -1.71 -10.63
C ILE A 96 -14.65 -0.26 -11.03
N GLY A 97 -13.74 0.37 -10.28
CA GLY A 97 -13.20 1.70 -10.53
C GLY A 97 -11.90 1.64 -11.32
N GLY A 98 -11.85 2.41 -12.41
CA GLY A 98 -10.68 2.56 -13.26
C GLY A 98 -10.99 2.43 -14.74
N ASP A 99 -9.98 2.74 -15.54
CA ASP A 99 -10.04 2.64 -17.00
C ASP A 99 -8.74 2.08 -17.56
N GLY A 100 -8.79 1.62 -18.82
CA GLY A 100 -7.65 1.08 -19.52
C GLY A 100 -8.01 0.14 -20.67
N PRO A 101 -7.01 -0.31 -21.43
CA PRO A 101 -7.21 -1.11 -22.65
C PRO A 101 -7.93 -2.44 -22.40
N LYS A 102 -7.85 -3.02 -21.20
CA LYS A 102 -8.56 -4.27 -20.86
C LYS A 102 -10.00 -4.07 -20.40
N ARG A 103 -10.53 -2.85 -20.46
CA ARG A 103 -11.95 -2.58 -20.15
C ARG A 103 -12.89 -3.39 -21.04
N LEU A 104 -12.55 -3.53 -22.32
CA LEU A 104 -13.37 -4.25 -23.30
C LEU A 104 -13.61 -5.71 -22.89
N GLU A 105 -12.59 -6.39 -22.34
CA GLU A 105 -12.72 -7.78 -21.87
C GLU A 105 -13.73 -7.89 -20.71
N LEU A 106 -13.79 -6.87 -19.83
CA LEU A 106 -14.79 -6.81 -18.77
C LEU A 106 -16.20 -6.54 -19.32
N GLU A 107 -16.33 -5.73 -20.37
CA GLU A 107 -17.62 -5.49 -21.04
C GLU A 107 -18.11 -6.73 -21.78
N GLU A 108 -17.22 -7.45 -22.46
CA GLU A 108 -17.51 -8.71 -23.15
C GLU A 108 -18.05 -9.78 -22.19
N ILE A 109 -17.41 -9.99 -21.02
CA ILE A 109 -17.94 -10.96 -20.05
C ILE A 109 -19.26 -10.50 -19.43
N ARG A 110 -19.49 -9.18 -19.30
CA ARG A 110 -20.76 -8.66 -18.78
C ARG A 110 -21.90 -8.98 -19.74
N GLU A 111 -21.67 -8.84 -21.03
CA GLU A 111 -22.66 -9.23 -22.05
C GLU A 111 -22.83 -10.74 -22.12
N GLN A 112 -21.73 -11.48 -22.24
CA GLN A 112 -21.76 -12.94 -22.42
C GLN A 112 -22.46 -13.67 -21.28
N TYR A 113 -22.27 -13.22 -20.04
CA TYR A 113 -22.85 -13.84 -18.84
C TYR A 113 -24.01 -13.03 -18.24
N GLN A 114 -24.51 -12.00 -18.94
CA GLN A 114 -25.63 -11.15 -18.51
C GLN A 114 -25.43 -10.54 -17.11
N LEU A 115 -24.22 -10.06 -16.82
CA LEU A 115 -23.81 -9.55 -15.49
C LEU A 115 -23.99 -8.04 -15.32
N HIS A 116 -24.82 -7.39 -16.15
CA HIS A 116 -25.00 -5.94 -16.15
C HIS A 116 -25.41 -5.35 -14.81
N SER A 117 -26.29 -6.04 -14.07
CA SER A 117 -26.77 -5.63 -12.74
C SER A 117 -25.81 -5.98 -11.60
N ARG A 118 -24.81 -6.84 -11.86
CA ARG A 118 -23.91 -7.38 -10.84
C ARG A 118 -22.49 -6.87 -10.95
N VAL A 119 -22.05 -6.45 -12.13
CA VAL A 119 -20.71 -5.91 -12.35
C VAL A 119 -20.88 -4.50 -12.85
N ASN A 120 -20.47 -3.51 -12.06
CA ASN A 120 -20.61 -2.09 -12.38
C ASN A 120 -19.23 -1.54 -12.74
N LEU A 121 -19.06 -1.12 -13.99
CA LEU A 121 -17.82 -0.50 -14.48
C LEU A 121 -17.94 1.02 -14.39
N LEU A 122 -17.35 1.63 -13.36
CA LEU A 122 -17.50 3.04 -13.03
C LEU A 122 -16.63 3.96 -13.90
N GLY A 123 -15.61 3.41 -14.57
CA GLY A 123 -14.66 4.21 -15.34
C GLY A 123 -13.60 4.87 -14.47
N SER A 124 -12.85 5.82 -15.02
CA SER A 124 -11.78 6.50 -14.29
C SER A 124 -12.35 7.32 -13.13
N LEU A 125 -11.82 7.10 -11.92
CA LEU A 125 -12.21 7.80 -10.71
C LEU A 125 -11.21 8.91 -10.38
N GLN A 126 -11.73 10.05 -9.94
CA GLN A 126 -10.94 11.09 -9.31
C GLN A 126 -10.62 10.72 -7.85
N PRO A 127 -9.54 11.26 -7.25
CA PRO A 127 -9.13 10.91 -5.90
C PRO A 127 -10.24 11.02 -4.84
N HIS A 128 -11.10 12.04 -4.94
CA HIS A 128 -12.20 12.26 -3.99
C HIS A 128 -13.36 11.24 -4.14
N GLU A 129 -13.44 10.53 -5.27
CA GLU A 129 -14.46 9.51 -5.54
C GLU A 129 -14.06 8.12 -5.02
N VAL A 130 -12.78 7.92 -4.71
CA VAL A 130 -12.24 6.62 -4.27
C VAL A 130 -12.81 6.21 -2.90
N ARG A 131 -12.77 7.08 -1.89
CA ARG A 131 -13.34 6.76 -0.57
C ARG A 131 -14.84 6.41 -0.65
N PRO A 132 -15.71 7.26 -1.25
CA PRO A 132 -17.14 6.94 -1.39
C PRO A 132 -17.40 5.58 -2.05
N LEU A 133 -16.55 5.15 -2.97
CA LEU A 133 -16.62 3.81 -3.55
C LEU A 133 -16.17 2.72 -2.57
N LEU A 134 -15.02 2.90 -1.91
CA LEU A 134 -14.47 1.90 -0.99
C LEU A 134 -15.45 1.59 0.13
N ILE A 135 -16.05 2.59 0.78
CA ILE A 135 -16.96 2.38 1.94
C ILE A 135 -18.24 1.59 1.59
N GLN A 136 -18.59 1.47 0.30
CA GLN A 136 -19.70 0.61 -0.15
C GLN A 136 -19.33 -0.88 -0.18
N GLY A 137 -18.03 -1.19 -0.17
CA GLY A 137 -17.49 -2.54 -0.27
C GLY A 137 -17.37 -3.26 1.05
N ASP A 138 -17.46 -4.59 0.98
CA ASP A 138 -17.08 -5.51 2.05
C ASP A 138 -15.65 -6.02 1.85
N ILE A 139 -15.30 -6.30 0.59
CA ILE A 139 -14.05 -6.90 0.18
C ILE A 139 -13.39 -5.99 -0.84
N PHE A 140 -12.10 -5.71 -0.66
CA PHE A 140 -11.28 -5.10 -1.69
C PHE A 140 -10.44 -6.18 -2.36
N LEU A 141 -10.49 -6.25 -3.69
CA LEU A 141 -9.78 -7.27 -4.47
C LEU A 141 -8.69 -6.63 -5.33
N ASN A 142 -7.45 -7.04 -5.10
CA ASN A 142 -6.30 -6.69 -5.93
C ASN A 142 -5.74 -7.92 -6.66
N THR A 143 -5.85 -7.93 -7.98
CA THR A 143 -5.38 -9.04 -8.84
C THR A 143 -4.02 -8.80 -9.48
N SER A 144 -3.25 -7.83 -9.00
CA SER A 144 -2.03 -7.36 -9.67
C SER A 144 -0.99 -8.48 -9.84
N LEU A 145 -0.30 -8.50 -10.97
CA LEU A 145 0.78 -9.47 -11.22
C LEU A 145 2.13 -8.98 -10.70
N THR A 146 2.25 -7.67 -10.46
CA THR A 146 3.45 -7.04 -9.92
C THR A 146 3.06 -5.85 -9.05
N GLU A 147 3.53 -5.81 -7.82
CA GLU A 147 3.34 -4.67 -6.91
C GLU A 147 4.62 -4.36 -6.13
N ALA A 148 4.86 -3.08 -5.88
CA ALA A 148 5.98 -2.67 -5.01
C ALA A 148 5.51 -2.49 -3.56
N PHE A 149 4.38 -1.80 -3.36
CA PHE A 149 3.84 -1.45 -2.05
C PHE A 149 2.31 -1.35 -2.07
N CYS A 150 1.72 -0.89 -3.18
CA CYS A 150 0.28 -0.78 -3.43
C CYS A 150 -0.46 0.09 -2.38
N ILE A 151 -0.55 1.40 -2.61
CA ILE A 151 -1.25 2.30 -1.67
C ILE A 151 -2.75 1.97 -1.59
N ALA A 152 -3.36 1.48 -2.67
CA ALA A 152 -4.79 1.17 -2.71
C ALA A 152 -5.23 0.11 -1.68
N ILE A 153 -4.36 -0.85 -1.31
CA ILE A 153 -4.70 -1.79 -0.24
C ILE A 153 -4.72 -1.11 1.14
N LEU A 154 -3.85 -0.12 1.37
CA LEU A 154 -3.85 0.66 2.61
C LEU A 154 -5.10 1.55 2.71
N GLU A 155 -5.51 2.15 1.60
CA GLU A 155 -6.75 2.94 1.49
C GLU A 155 -7.97 2.05 1.80
N ALA A 156 -8.01 0.84 1.25
CA ALA A 156 -9.07 -0.13 1.48
C ALA A 156 -9.14 -0.62 2.94
N VAL A 157 -8.02 -0.99 3.55
CA VAL A 157 -7.97 -1.35 4.99
C VAL A 157 -8.35 -0.16 5.86
N SER A 158 -7.94 1.07 5.48
CA SER A 158 -8.34 2.29 6.20
C SER A 158 -9.86 2.51 6.20
N CYS A 159 -10.52 2.15 5.09
CA CYS A 159 -11.99 2.16 4.98
C CYS A 159 -12.65 0.93 5.63
N GLY A 160 -11.86 0.00 6.18
CA GLY A 160 -12.31 -1.15 6.93
C GLY A 160 -12.76 -2.34 6.09
N LEU A 161 -12.25 -2.49 4.86
CA LEU A 161 -12.57 -3.61 3.96
C LEU A 161 -11.64 -4.79 4.23
N MET A 162 -12.16 -6.01 4.06
CA MET A 162 -11.32 -7.19 3.98
C MET A 162 -10.52 -7.16 2.68
N VAL A 163 -9.20 -7.19 2.75
CA VAL A 163 -8.35 -7.16 1.56
C VAL A 163 -7.99 -8.56 1.11
N ILE A 164 -8.25 -8.85 -0.16
CA ILE A 164 -7.77 -10.05 -0.86
C ILE A 164 -6.83 -9.59 -1.96
N SER A 165 -5.64 -10.15 -1.99
CA SER A 165 -4.65 -9.79 -3.00
C SER A 165 -3.87 -10.98 -3.50
N THR A 166 -3.36 -10.87 -4.72
CA THR A 166 -2.28 -11.76 -5.19
C THR A 166 -1.01 -11.59 -4.35
N ALA A 167 -0.31 -12.68 -4.08
CA ALA A 167 0.93 -12.76 -3.31
C ALA A 167 2.15 -12.34 -4.16
N VAL A 168 2.20 -11.09 -4.60
CA VAL A 168 3.24 -10.58 -5.51
C VAL A 168 4.02 -9.41 -4.92
N GLY A 169 5.31 -9.37 -5.24
CA GLY A 169 6.20 -8.27 -4.89
C GLY A 169 6.18 -7.95 -3.40
N GLY A 170 6.09 -6.66 -3.06
CA GLY A 170 6.16 -6.21 -1.66
C GLY A 170 4.85 -6.30 -0.88
N LEU A 171 3.80 -6.94 -1.38
CA LEU A 171 2.52 -7.02 -0.64
C LEU A 171 2.58 -7.81 0.68
N PRO A 172 3.31 -8.94 0.79
CA PRO A 172 3.39 -9.69 2.03
C PRO A 172 4.03 -8.94 3.21
N GLU A 173 4.78 -7.87 2.95
CA GLU A 173 5.42 -7.03 3.98
C GLU A 173 4.60 -5.77 4.34
N VAL A 174 3.56 -5.43 3.58
CA VAL A 174 2.80 -4.16 3.73
C VAL A 174 1.71 -4.26 4.80
N LEU A 175 1.08 -5.42 4.92
CA LEU A 175 0.01 -5.66 5.89
C LEU A 175 0.28 -6.96 6.65
N PRO A 176 -0.09 -7.03 7.93
CA PRO A 176 -0.02 -8.28 8.68
C PRO A 176 -1.02 -9.29 8.14
N GLU A 177 -0.73 -10.59 8.32
CA GLU A 177 -1.50 -11.71 7.73
C GLU A 177 -3.00 -11.71 8.06
N HIS A 178 -3.40 -11.10 9.18
CA HIS A 178 -4.80 -11.02 9.58
C HIS A 178 -5.60 -9.88 8.90
N PHE A 179 -4.93 -8.92 8.23
CA PHE A 179 -5.60 -7.85 7.47
C PHE A 179 -5.62 -8.11 5.95
N ILE A 180 -4.85 -9.08 5.47
CA ILE A 180 -4.76 -9.40 4.04
C ILE A 180 -4.78 -10.90 3.81
N ARG A 181 -5.67 -11.37 2.93
CA ARG A 181 -5.64 -12.74 2.40
C ARG A 181 -4.86 -12.75 1.10
N LEU A 182 -3.74 -13.45 1.11
CA LEU A 182 -2.86 -13.56 -0.05
C LEU A 182 -3.14 -14.84 -0.83
N ALA A 183 -3.31 -14.70 -2.15
CA ALA A 183 -3.56 -15.80 -3.09
C ALA A 183 -2.43 -15.89 -4.11
N PRO A 184 -2.04 -17.09 -4.58
CA PRO A 184 -1.18 -17.20 -5.75
C PRO A 184 -1.82 -16.54 -6.99
N ALA A 185 -1.01 -16.07 -7.93
CA ALA A 185 -1.48 -15.40 -9.15
C ALA A 185 -2.06 -16.40 -10.18
N ASN A 186 -3.03 -17.19 -9.73
CA ASN A 186 -3.73 -18.24 -10.47
C ASN A 186 -5.24 -18.05 -10.29
N ALA A 187 -6.00 -18.09 -11.39
CA ALA A 187 -7.44 -17.82 -11.37
C ALA A 187 -8.22 -18.80 -10.48
N SER A 188 -7.87 -20.09 -10.49
CA SER A 188 -8.57 -21.11 -9.71
C SER A 188 -8.37 -20.91 -8.21
N GLU A 189 -7.13 -20.71 -7.78
CA GLU A 189 -6.79 -20.53 -6.37
C GLU A 189 -7.31 -19.19 -5.83
N LEU A 190 -7.21 -18.13 -6.64
CA LEU A 190 -7.78 -16.84 -6.33
C LEU A 190 -9.30 -16.91 -6.18
N ALA A 191 -10.00 -17.62 -7.08
CA ALA A 191 -11.44 -17.82 -6.97
C ALA A 191 -11.83 -18.54 -5.67
N THR A 192 -11.10 -19.58 -5.28
CA THR A 192 -11.32 -20.30 -4.02
C THR A 192 -11.18 -19.37 -2.81
N ILE A 193 -10.07 -18.61 -2.73
CA ILE A 193 -9.83 -17.70 -1.60
C ILE A 193 -10.88 -16.59 -1.55
N VAL A 194 -11.31 -16.07 -2.71
CA VAL A 194 -12.39 -15.08 -2.78
C VAL A 194 -13.72 -15.70 -2.33
N ALA A 195 -14.04 -16.92 -2.76
CA ALA A 195 -15.25 -17.63 -2.34
C ALA A 195 -15.29 -17.87 -0.82
N ASP A 196 -14.18 -18.34 -0.23
CA ASP A 196 -14.06 -18.54 1.22
C ASP A 196 -14.24 -17.22 1.98
N SER A 197 -13.70 -16.13 1.45
CA SER A 197 -13.82 -14.80 2.06
C SER A 197 -15.25 -14.26 1.97
N ILE A 198 -15.97 -14.51 0.87
CA ILE A 198 -17.39 -14.16 0.74
C ILE A 198 -18.21 -14.90 1.81
N ILE A 199 -17.95 -16.19 2.02
CA ILE A 199 -18.62 -16.99 3.06
C ILE A 199 -18.32 -16.43 4.45
N GLN A 200 -17.06 -16.09 4.73
CA GLN A 200 -16.67 -15.51 6.01
C GLN A 200 -17.36 -14.16 6.27
N VAL A 201 -17.39 -13.26 5.29
CA VAL A 201 -18.08 -11.96 5.41
C VAL A 201 -19.57 -12.15 5.66
N ARG A 202 -20.18 -13.14 5.00
CA ARG A 202 -21.59 -13.48 5.21
C ARG A 202 -21.86 -13.93 6.64
N GLN A 203 -21.03 -14.83 7.17
CA GLN A 203 -21.13 -15.29 8.56
C GLN A 203 -20.98 -14.12 9.55
N GLN A 204 -19.97 -13.25 9.34
CA GLN A 204 -19.75 -12.07 10.19
C GLN A 204 -20.95 -11.11 10.19
N ARG A 205 -21.62 -10.93 9.04
CA ARG A 205 -22.85 -10.13 8.94
C ARG A 205 -24.02 -10.77 9.66
N GLU A 206 -24.14 -12.10 9.64
CA GLU A 206 -25.19 -12.85 10.35
C GLU A 206 -24.97 -12.80 11.88
N ASP A 207 -23.74 -13.02 12.34
CA ASP A 207 -23.35 -12.94 13.76
C ASP A 207 -23.58 -11.53 14.32
N SER A 208 -23.16 -10.49 13.58
CA SER A 208 -23.38 -9.10 13.99
C SER A 208 -24.87 -8.75 14.12
N LYS A 209 -25.75 -9.34 13.29
CA LYS A 209 -27.20 -9.14 13.38
C LYS A 209 -27.79 -9.85 14.61
N LEU A 210 -27.27 -11.02 14.97
CA LEU A 210 -27.69 -11.78 16.15
C LEU A 210 -27.30 -11.05 17.44
N THR A 211 -26.06 -10.58 17.55
CA THR A 211 -25.58 -9.80 18.71
C THR A 211 -26.33 -8.49 18.88
N ALA A 212 -26.65 -7.79 17.77
CA ALA A 212 -27.47 -6.58 17.82
C ALA A 212 -28.93 -6.83 18.24
N HIS A 213 -29.47 -8.03 17.99
CA HIS A 213 -30.83 -8.40 18.38
C HIS A 213 -30.95 -8.79 19.86
N GLU A 214 -29.90 -9.35 20.46
CA GLU A 214 -29.84 -9.65 21.89
C GLU A 214 -29.67 -8.38 22.75
N GLN A 215 -29.16 -7.29 22.16
CA GLN A 215 -29.02 -5.97 22.79
C GLN A 215 -30.22 -5.05 22.47
N LYS A 216 -31.42 -5.36 22.98
CA LYS A 216 -32.54 -4.40 23.08
C LYS A 216 -32.56 -3.74 24.47
N PRO A 217 -32.97 -2.45 24.59
CA PRO A 217 -32.46 -1.56 25.63
C PRO A 217 -33.09 -1.83 27.00
N MET A 218 -32.25 -1.95 28.03
CA MET A 218 -32.66 -1.69 29.41
C MET A 218 -32.37 -0.21 29.70
N ASP A 219 -33.41 0.55 29.99
CA ASP A 219 -33.32 1.95 30.37
C ASP A 219 -32.39 2.17 31.57
N ASN A 220 -31.69 3.31 31.52
CA ASN A 220 -30.90 3.94 32.58
C ASN A 220 -29.55 3.28 32.92
N LEU A 221 -28.44 3.97 32.62
CA LEU A 221 -27.77 4.89 33.56
C LEU A 221 -26.32 5.14 33.11
N THR A 222 -25.91 6.41 33.16
CA THR A 222 -24.53 6.93 33.17
C THR A 222 -23.65 6.78 31.93
N SER A 223 -23.39 7.94 31.34
CA SER A 223 -22.18 8.30 30.60
C SER A 223 -20.91 7.71 31.24
N ASN A 224 -20.41 6.61 30.70
CA ASN A 224 -19.04 6.20 30.94
C ASN A 224 -18.21 6.58 29.71
N LYS A 225 -17.31 7.53 29.93
CA LYS A 225 -16.18 7.84 29.05
C LYS A 225 -15.49 6.52 28.70
N LEU A 226 -15.28 6.31 27.42
CA LEU A 226 -14.41 5.25 26.91
C LEU A 226 -12.99 5.57 27.42
N ASP A 227 -12.47 4.76 28.32
CA ASP A 227 -11.09 4.87 28.77
C ASP A 227 -10.16 4.54 27.60
N ILE A 228 -9.52 5.58 27.08
CA ILE A 228 -8.47 5.50 26.09
C ILE A 228 -7.23 4.95 26.80
N CYS A 229 -6.78 3.75 26.43
CA CYS A 229 -5.47 3.26 26.82
C CYS A 229 -4.38 4.14 26.20
N THR A 230 -3.96 5.17 26.93
CA THR A 230 -2.76 5.97 26.66
C THR A 230 -1.54 5.17 27.09
N SER A 231 -1.00 4.33 26.21
CA SER A 231 0.38 3.85 26.35
C SER A 231 1.08 3.97 25.00
N PRO A 232 2.18 4.74 24.90
CA PRO A 232 2.87 4.93 23.63
C PRO A 232 3.51 3.61 23.17
N PRO A 233 3.52 3.29 21.86
CA PRO A 233 4.31 2.18 21.37
C PRO A 233 5.81 2.51 21.53
N ASN A 234 6.52 1.59 22.16
CA ASN A 234 7.93 1.68 22.50
C ASN A 234 8.79 2.07 21.26
N PRO A 235 9.62 3.13 21.28
CA PRO A 235 10.27 3.69 20.08
C PRO A 235 11.50 2.89 19.58
N LEU A 236 11.62 1.62 19.94
CA LEU A 236 12.78 0.77 19.63
C LEU A 236 12.36 -0.60 19.08
N CYS A 237 11.53 -0.65 18.04
CA CYS A 237 11.57 -1.79 17.12
C CYS A 237 12.86 -1.70 16.29
N ARG A 238 13.94 -2.28 16.81
CA ARG A 238 15.11 -2.68 16.03
C ARG A 238 14.64 -3.67 14.96
N PHE A 239 14.46 -3.20 13.73
CA PHE A 239 14.54 -4.07 12.56
C PHE A 239 16.02 -4.41 12.34
N SER A 240 16.51 -5.43 13.04
CA SER A 240 17.77 -6.10 12.72
C SER A 240 17.45 -7.54 12.34
N LEU A 241 17.86 -7.89 11.11
CA LEU A 241 18.36 -9.19 10.66
C LEU A 241 18.08 -10.40 11.58
N ILE A 242 17.47 -11.42 10.96
CA ILE A 242 17.28 -12.79 11.45
C ILE A 242 16.03 -12.96 12.32
N ALA A 243 15.20 -13.90 11.88
CA ALA A 243 14.08 -14.45 12.62
C ALA A 243 14.55 -14.88 14.02
N ASP A 244 14.03 -14.23 15.06
CA ASP A 244 13.91 -14.82 16.38
C ASP A 244 12.45 -14.72 16.82
N SER A 245 11.87 -15.90 17.00
CA SER A 245 10.55 -16.15 17.54
C SER A 245 10.49 -15.75 19.01
N SER A 246 10.36 -14.46 19.34
CA SER A 246 10.05 -13.99 20.71
C SER A 246 9.76 -12.49 20.85
N THR A 247 9.05 -11.86 19.91
CA THR A 247 8.37 -10.58 20.20
C THR A 247 6.88 -10.84 20.37
N HIS A 248 6.49 -11.16 21.61
CA HIS A 248 5.11 -11.09 22.05
C HIS A 248 4.66 -9.63 21.96
N PHE A 249 4.00 -9.28 20.85
CA PHE A 249 2.92 -8.30 20.90
C PHE A 249 1.88 -8.91 21.84
N ASP A 250 1.57 -8.22 22.93
CA ASP A 250 0.59 -8.70 23.89
C ASP A 250 -0.72 -8.87 23.13
N GLY A 251 -1.08 -10.14 22.91
CA GLY A 251 -2.29 -10.55 22.22
C GLY A 251 -3.48 -10.33 23.14
N THR A 252 -3.70 -9.09 23.58
CA THR A 252 -5.00 -8.72 24.14
C THR A 252 -5.97 -8.80 22.98
N GLU A 253 -6.68 -9.93 22.90
CA GLU A 253 -7.88 -10.11 22.12
C GLU A 253 -8.77 -8.88 22.31
N PHE A 254 -8.69 -7.93 21.38
CA PHE A 254 -9.64 -6.84 21.31
C PHE A 254 -10.93 -7.50 20.86
N ASN A 255 -11.82 -7.74 21.82
CA ASN A 255 -13.12 -8.35 21.56
C ASN A 255 -13.94 -7.34 20.76
N CYS A 256 -13.79 -7.37 19.43
CA CYS A 256 -14.50 -6.49 18.51
C CYS A 256 -15.95 -6.98 18.46
N ASN A 257 -16.77 -6.45 19.37
CA ASN A 257 -18.17 -6.87 19.51
C ASN A 257 -19.05 -6.39 18.34
N SER A 258 -18.56 -5.48 17.49
CA SER A 258 -19.27 -4.99 16.32
C SER A 258 -18.37 -4.88 15.07
N LEU A 259 -18.98 -5.03 13.90
CA LEU A 259 -18.34 -4.78 12.59
C LEU A 259 -17.73 -3.37 12.53
N THR A 260 -18.40 -2.39 13.13
CA THR A 260 -17.94 -1.00 13.18
C THR A 260 -16.64 -0.88 13.97
N ASP A 261 -16.53 -1.53 15.12
CA ASP A 261 -15.30 -1.53 15.92
C ASP A 261 -14.13 -2.16 15.16
N HIS A 262 -14.40 -3.25 14.42
CA HIS A 262 -13.38 -3.89 13.59
C HIS A 262 -12.89 -2.98 12.46
N CYS A 263 -13.80 -2.28 11.77
CA CYS A 263 -13.44 -1.32 10.73
C CYS A 263 -12.59 -0.15 11.29
N TRP A 264 -12.96 0.39 12.44
CA TRP A 264 -12.19 1.44 13.10
C TRP A 264 -10.85 0.95 13.66
N HIS A 265 -10.78 -0.30 14.09
CA HIS A 265 -9.52 -0.92 14.53
C HIS A 265 -8.51 -0.98 13.38
N MET A 266 -8.92 -1.49 12.21
CA MET A 266 -8.10 -1.50 10.99
C MET A 266 -7.63 -0.09 10.61
N HIS A 267 -8.55 0.87 10.62
CA HIS A 267 -8.25 2.27 10.34
C HIS A 267 -7.17 2.85 11.27
N LYS A 268 -7.34 2.69 12.59
CA LYS A 268 -6.38 3.16 13.60
C LYS A 268 -5.01 2.52 13.43
N TRP A 269 -4.96 1.23 13.07
CA TRP A 269 -3.70 0.54 12.81
C TRP A 269 -2.96 1.15 11.62
N ILE A 270 -3.63 1.36 10.48
CA ILE A 270 -3.00 1.97 9.29
C ILE A 270 -2.50 3.38 9.61
N ARG A 271 -3.33 4.17 10.31
CA ARG A 271 -2.95 5.50 10.76
C ARG A 271 -1.70 5.50 11.64
N SER A 272 -1.51 4.49 12.48
CA SER A 272 -0.33 4.38 13.35
C SER A 272 0.97 3.99 12.61
N MET A 273 0.87 3.33 11.45
CA MET A 273 2.03 2.76 10.75
C MET A 273 2.49 3.56 9.53
N TYR A 274 1.55 4.17 8.80
CA TYR A 274 1.77 4.77 7.47
C TYR A 274 1.34 6.24 7.38
N CYS A 275 1.15 6.94 8.51
CA CYS A 275 0.87 8.37 8.49
C CYS A 275 2.09 9.20 8.08
N TRP A 276 1.81 10.37 7.51
CA TRP A 276 2.83 11.31 7.03
C TRP A 276 3.88 11.69 8.08
N PRO A 277 3.53 12.04 9.34
CA PRO A 277 4.54 12.42 10.33
C PRO A 277 5.55 11.31 10.61
N LEU A 278 5.09 10.05 10.71
CA LEU A 278 5.96 8.92 10.97
C LEU A 278 6.84 8.59 9.76
N VAL A 279 6.27 8.63 8.55
CA VAL A 279 7.04 8.42 7.32
C VAL A 279 8.05 9.54 7.09
N ALA A 280 7.73 10.79 7.43
CA ALA A 280 8.66 11.91 7.39
C ALA A 280 9.84 11.69 8.36
N LYS A 281 9.57 11.30 9.60
CA LYS A 281 10.61 10.96 10.59
C LYS A 281 11.50 9.79 10.14
N ARG A 282 10.92 8.78 9.48
CA ARG A 282 11.69 7.68 8.85
C ARG A 282 12.54 8.19 7.68
N THR A 283 11.98 9.10 6.88
CA THR A 283 12.66 9.72 5.74
C THR A 283 13.89 10.47 6.20
N GLU A 284 13.80 11.33 7.22
CA GLU A 284 14.94 12.05 7.78
C GLU A 284 16.07 11.13 8.24
N LYS A 285 15.73 10.04 8.94
CA LYS A 285 16.71 9.03 9.38
C LYS A 285 17.40 8.35 8.21
N VAL A 286 16.63 7.95 7.19
CA VAL A 286 17.18 7.30 6.00
C VAL A 286 18.05 8.26 5.20
N TYR A 287 17.63 9.51 5.02
CA TYR A 287 18.42 10.53 4.33
C TYR A 287 19.71 10.83 5.08
N SER A 288 19.66 10.97 6.41
CA SER A 288 20.85 11.14 7.25
C SER A 288 21.84 9.98 7.08
N ALA A 289 21.35 8.74 7.08
CA ALA A 289 22.16 7.55 6.88
C ALA A 289 22.70 7.38 5.44
N ALA A 290 21.94 7.84 4.45
CA ALA A 290 22.35 7.83 3.04
C ALA A 290 23.42 8.90 2.78
N MET A 291 23.24 10.10 3.32
CA MET A 291 24.17 11.23 3.19
C MET A 291 25.47 11.02 3.98
N SER A 292 25.46 10.22 5.05
CA SER A 292 26.68 9.88 5.79
C SER A 292 27.62 8.96 5.01
N LYS A 293 27.18 8.39 3.87
CA LYS A 293 28.00 7.49 3.05
C LYS A 293 28.74 8.27 1.97
N PRO A 294 30.03 8.01 1.77
CA PRO A 294 30.78 8.68 0.72
C PRO A 294 30.21 8.34 -0.67
N PRO A 295 30.23 9.31 -1.61
CA PRO A 295 29.81 9.07 -2.98
C PRO A 295 30.70 7.99 -3.62
N VAL A 296 30.14 7.28 -4.60
CA VAL A 296 30.86 6.25 -5.35
C VAL A 296 31.88 6.94 -6.26
N SER A 297 33.14 6.55 -6.14
CA SER A 297 34.23 7.14 -6.92
C SER A 297 34.01 6.96 -8.43
N LEU A 298 34.56 7.87 -9.25
CA LEU A 298 34.51 7.74 -10.71
C LEU A 298 35.16 6.44 -11.19
N GLN A 299 36.24 6.00 -10.52
CA GLN A 299 36.94 4.76 -10.84
C GLN A 299 36.04 3.53 -10.62
N ASP A 300 35.32 3.48 -9.49
CA ASP A 300 34.38 2.39 -9.20
C ASP A 300 33.20 2.39 -10.18
N ARG A 301 32.70 3.59 -10.54
CA ARG A 301 31.64 3.75 -11.56
C ARG A 301 32.09 3.23 -12.92
N ILE A 302 33.27 3.61 -13.39
CA ILE A 302 33.83 3.14 -14.67
C ILE A 302 34.07 1.63 -14.64
N SER A 303 34.61 1.09 -13.53
CA SER A 303 34.84 -0.34 -13.36
C SER A 303 33.54 -1.14 -13.48
N ARG A 304 32.47 -0.69 -12.81
CA ARG A 304 31.13 -1.30 -12.88
C ARG A 304 30.51 -1.18 -14.27
N LEU A 305 30.59 0.00 -14.92
CA LEU A 305 30.07 0.20 -16.27
C LEU A 305 30.78 -0.67 -17.31
N TYR A 306 32.09 -0.88 -17.16
CA TYR A 306 32.85 -1.72 -18.08
C TYR A 306 32.40 -3.19 -18.05
N GLN A 307 31.89 -3.67 -16.90
CA GLN A 307 31.38 -5.05 -16.75
C GLN A 307 30.08 -5.33 -17.51
N LEU A 308 29.39 -4.30 -18.05
CA LEU A 308 28.16 -4.46 -18.83
C LEU A 308 28.39 -5.20 -20.17
N GLY A 309 29.64 -5.21 -20.67
CA GLY A 309 30.06 -5.97 -21.85
C GLY A 309 31.11 -5.26 -22.70
N PRO A 310 31.75 -5.96 -23.64
CA PRO A 310 32.94 -5.47 -24.36
C PRO A 310 32.68 -4.24 -25.26
N LEU A 311 31.48 -4.15 -25.86
CA LEU A 311 31.06 -3.00 -26.67
C LEU A 311 30.20 -2.03 -25.86
N THR A 312 29.13 -2.54 -25.24
CA THR A 312 28.18 -1.74 -24.46
C THR A 312 28.86 -1.02 -23.30
N GLY A 313 29.73 -1.71 -22.53
CA GLY A 313 30.44 -1.13 -21.40
C GLY A 313 31.33 0.04 -21.80
N LYS A 314 32.09 -0.09 -22.90
CA LYS A 314 32.93 0.99 -23.45
C LYS A 314 32.10 2.21 -23.86
N MET A 315 30.99 1.99 -24.56
CA MET A 315 30.06 3.06 -24.95
C MET A 315 29.47 3.78 -23.74
N THR A 316 29.04 3.04 -22.72
CA THR A 316 28.50 3.63 -21.48
C THR A 316 29.56 4.36 -20.67
N CYS A 317 30.80 3.88 -20.60
CA CYS A 317 31.90 4.60 -19.95
C CYS A 317 32.19 5.91 -20.67
N PHE A 318 32.23 5.92 -22.01
CA PHE A 318 32.40 7.14 -22.79
C PHE A 318 31.27 8.14 -22.52
N ALA A 319 30.01 7.67 -22.53
CA ALA A 319 28.86 8.51 -22.21
C ALA A 319 28.92 9.06 -20.77
N ALA A 320 29.36 8.26 -19.80
CA ALA A 320 29.51 8.69 -18.41
C ALA A 320 30.62 9.74 -18.24
N ILE A 321 31.75 9.60 -18.94
CA ILE A 321 32.83 10.59 -18.96
C ILE A 321 32.35 11.90 -19.60
N LEU A 322 31.65 11.81 -20.74
CA LEU A 322 31.08 12.99 -21.41
C LEU A 322 30.06 13.71 -20.51
N HIS A 323 29.19 12.96 -19.84
CA HIS A 323 28.24 13.50 -18.87
C HIS A 323 28.96 14.15 -17.69
N TRP A 324 30.02 13.52 -17.16
CA TRP A 324 30.84 14.12 -16.10
C TRP A 324 31.50 15.42 -16.54
N LEU A 325 32.09 15.48 -17.74
CA LEU A 325 32.66 16.70 -18.30
C LEU A 325 31.61 17.80 -18.48
N LEU A 326 30.41 17.42 -18.94
CA LEU A 326 29.28 18.34 -19.04
C LEU A 326 28.89 18.90 -17.67
N LEU A 327 28.84 18.06 -16.62
CA LEU A 327 28.56 18.51 -15.26
C LEU A 327 29.64 19.46 -14.73
N GLN A 328 30.92 19.19 -15.00
CA GLN A 328 32.01 20.12 -14.66
C GLN A 328 31.86 21.46 -15.37
N PHE A 329 31.49 21.44 -16.65
CA PHE A 329 31.23 22.66 -17.42
C PHE A 329 30.01 23.44 -16.90
N ILE A 330 28.92 22.76 -16.54
CA ILE A 330 27.73 23.38 -15.94
C ILE A 330 28.07 23.97 -14.56
N SER A 331 28.80 23.23 -13.73
CA SER A 331 29.27 23.70 -12.42
C SER A 331 30.17 24.93 -12.56
N TRP A 332 30.99 25.01 -13.62
CA TRP A 332 31.75 26.21 -13.94
C TRP A 332 30.86 27.39 -14.38
N LEU A 333 29.83 27.15 -15.20
CA LEU A 333 28.87 28.20 -15.62
C LEU A 333 27.98 28.70 -14.48
N ARG A 334 27.61 27.81 -13.56
CA ARG A 334 26.70 28.02 -12.43
C ARG A 334 27.29 27.36 -11.18
N PRO A 335 28.29 27.99 -10.52
CA PRO A 335 28.89 27.45 -9.31
C PRO A 335 27.84 27.18 -8.22
N GLU A 336 28.05 26.09 -7.48
CA GLU A 336 27.15 25.62 -6.41
C GLU A 336 26.88 26.68 -5.33
N GLN A 337 27.81 27.61 -5.15
CA GLN A 337 27.70 28.75 -4.23
C GLN A 337 26.56 29.72 -4.59
N MET A 338 26.07 29.69 -5.83
CA MET A 338 24.93 30.51 -6.28
C MET A 338 23.58 29.78 -6.17
N ILE A 339 23.56 28.54 -5.68
CA ILE A 339 22.32 27.81 -5.42
C ILE A 339 21.76 28.31 -4.10
N ASP A 340 20.54 28.85 -4.12
CA ASP A 340 19.84 29.22 -2.91
C ASP A 340 19.72 28.00 -1.99
N ILE A 341 20.40 28.07 -0.85
CA ILE A 341 20.29 27.05 0.18
C ILE A 341 18.94 27.30 0.87
N MET A 342 18.05 26.31 0.80
CA MET A 342 16.83 26.31 1.60
C MET A 342 17.25 26.48 3.07
N PRO A 343 16.87 27.58 3.74
CA PRO A 343 17.21 27.77 5.15
C PRO A 343 16.63 26.59 5.94
N SER A 344 17.39 26.08 6.90
CA SER A 344 16.86 25.10 7.84
C SER A 344 15.59 25.69 8.48
N LEU A 345 14.50 24.94 8.42
CA LEU A 345 13.29 25.30 9.17
C LEU A 345 13.66 25.19 10.67
N GLU A 346 14.09 26.31 11.26
CA GLU A 346 14.46 26.42 12.67
C GLU A 346 13.26 26.35 13.62
N THR A 347 12.04 26.27 13.07
CA THR A 347 10.87 25.92 13.86
C THR A 347 11.10 24.53 14.41
N PRO A 348 11.17 24.36 15.76
CA PRO A 348 11.01 23.03 16.33
C PRO A 348 9.72 22.51 15.71
N ILE A 349 9.79 21.35 15.05
CA ILE A 349 8.60 20.53 14.92
C ILE A 349 8.22 20.32 16.38
N GLU A 350 7.22 21.05 16.89
CA GLU A 350 6.58 20.68 18.14
C GLU A 350 6.40 19.18 17.99
N ASP A 351 7.03 18.39 18.87
CA ASP A 351 6.85 16.95 18.87
C ASP A 351 5.34 16.79 18.78
N PHE A 352 4.84 16.36 17.61
CA PHE A 352 3.44 16.09 17.40
C PHE A 352 3.16 15.02 18.43
N SER A 353 2.71 15.44 19.60
CA SER A 353 2.42 14.55 20.70
C SER A 353 1.36 13.63 20.14
N ASP A 354 1.42 12.36 20.52
CA ASP A 354 0.46 11.34 20.05
C ASP A 354 -1.02 11.78 20.23
N SER A 355 -1.27 12.85 21.01
CA SER A 355 -2.55 13.56 21.18
C SER A 355 -3.05 14.39 19.99
N GLU A 356 -2.22 14.97 19.12
CA GLU A 356 -2.75 15.79 17.99
C GLU A 356 -3.33 14.93 16.86
N CYS A 357 -3.10 13.62 16.90
CA CYS A 357 -3.90 12.68 16.11
C CYS A 357 -5.34 12.52 16.67
N GLU A 358 -5.61 12.87 17.94
CA GLU A 358 -6.96 12.84 18.49
C GLU A 358 -7.76 14.10 18.14
N ASP A 359 -7.11 15.27 18.02
CA ASP A 359 -7.80 16.56 17.97
C ASP A 359 -8.19 17.09 16.57
N LEU A 360 -7.78 16.46 15.48
CA LEU A 360 -8.31 16.79 14.14
C LEU A 360 -9.70 16.16 13.84
N SER A 361 -10.41 15.69 14.88
CA SER A 361 -11.69 14.98 14.76
C SER A 361 -12.94 15.82 15.04
N VAL A 362 -12.83 17.13 15.28
CA VAL A 362 -14.02 17.99 15.53
C VAL A 362 -13.83 19.37 14.88
N ASP A 363 -14.18 19.49 13.60
CA ASP A 363 -14.69 20.75 13.03
C ASP A 363 -15.28 20.50 11.62
N SER A 364 -16.41 19.81 11.58
CA SER A 364 -17.31 19.79 10.42
C SER A 364 -18.77 19.98 10.85
N HIS A 365 -19.01 21.01 11.65
CA HIS A 365 -20.33 21.62 11.79
C HIS A 365 -20.21 23.15 11.79
N LYS A 366 -20.28 23.74 10.60
CA LYS A 366 -21.03 24.98 10.34
C LYS A 366 -21.67 24.92 8.97
#